data_AF-A0AAE4P2Q3-F1
#
_entry.id   AF-A0AAE4P2Q3-F1
#
_cell.length_a   1.000
_cell.length_b   1.000
_cell.length_c   1.000
_cell.angle_alpha   90.00
_cell.angle_beta   90.00
_cell.angle_gamma   90.00
#
_symmetry.space_group_name_H-M   'P 1'
#
loop_
_entity.id
_entity.type
_entity.pdbx_description
1 polymer ?
#
loop_
_entity_poly.entity_id
_entity_poly.type
_entity_poly.pdbx_seq_one_letter_code
_entity_poly.pdbx_strand_id
1 'polypeptide(L)'
;MKTFKYLITLSILISTLEFIKAQNYNPIINYSFNDTPIHGVKIKTNIPFINQQAMPTIVIEGYNYFDGKPIGLIFNWYIYENEFINNSISSFGAYTPEVKLSNENGKVVIFINDKKYFNRFTVRGFAYGMSEEISWFSNWSIADEPLSGTKTVTIPYKNTVGELNFPAGIITNNGNVGIGTTNPSEKLEVNGSVYSNADNSYIGIDAQGESRLGIVKKGGFGPVISSGSNYPIILGSWNTPDIRNNILSGNFKEHLRINTNGNASLQGKLEAKEIKVTTTPTADFVFEDTYQLPNLASVEKHIKEKKHLPEIASAAEMQKEGVNIGDFQIKLLQKIEELTLYSIEQNKQNKEQQERILKLEEQVKTLLHK
;
A
#
# COMPACT_ATOMS: atom_id res chain seq x y z
N MET A 1 43.05 -44.08 -91.09
CA MET A 1 44.14 -43.40 -90.37
C MET A 1 43.61 -42.07 -89.84
N LYS A 2 43.61 -41.90 -88.50
CA LYS A 2 43.34 -40.71 -87.68
C LYS A 2 41.94 -40.08 -87.68
N THR A 3 41.08 -40.60 -86.80
CA THR A 3 39.99 -39.88 -86.13
C THR A 3 40.54 -39.20 -84.88
N PHE A 4 40.29 -37.89 -84.74
CA PHE A 4 40.52 -37.12 -83.51
C PHE A 4 39.34 -36.17 -83.36
N LYS A 5 38.45 -36.46 -82.42
CA LYS A 5 37.52 -35.49 -81.82
C LYS A 5 37.36 -35.89 -80.36
N TYR A 6 38.11 -35.21 -79.49
CA TYR A 6 37.89 -35.24 -78.06
C TYR A 6 36.58 -34.49 -77.78
N LEU A 7 35.57 -35.19 -77.26
CA LEU A 7 34.45 -34.57 -76.57
C LEU A 7 34.69 -34.77 -75.07
N ILE A 8 35.05 -33.68 -74.39
CA ILE A 8 35.09 -33.61 -72.93
C ILE A 8 33.66 -33.30 -72.46
N THR A 9 32.99 -34.26 -71.83
CA THR A 9 31.74 -34.01 -71.10
C THR A 9 32.07 -33.47 -69.71
N LEU A 10 32.02 -32.15 -69.57
CA LEU A 10 32.09 -31.46 -68.29
C LEU A 10 30.75 -31.67 -67.56
N SER A 11 30.73 -32.57 -66.58
CA SER A 11 29.59 -32.75 -65.68
C SER A 11 29.68 -31.70 -64.56
N ILE A 12 28.90 -30.62 -64.68
CA ILE A 12 28.79 -29.60 -63.63
C ILE A 12 27.89 -30.17 -62.53
N LEU A 13 28.49 -30.62 -61.42
CA LEU A 13 27.78 -30.92 -60.20
C LEU A 13 27.42 -29.59 -59.52
N ILE A 14 26.22 -29.08 -59.77
CA ILE A 14 25.67 -27.94 -59.03
C ILE A 14 25.18 -28.48 -57.69
N SER A 15 26.03 -28.47 -56.67
CA SER A 15 25.57 -28.58 -55.29
C SER A 15 24.95 -27.24 -54.89
N THR A 16 23.63 -27.12 -55.01
CA THR A 16 22.90 -26.02 -54.41
C THR A 16 23.05 -26.10 -52.89
N LEU A 17 23.83 -25.19 -52.30
CA LEU A 17 23.71 -24.89 -50.88
C LEU A 17 22.33 -24.28 -50.66
N GLU A 18 21.36 -25.09 -50.27
CA GLU A 18 20.10 -24.58 -49.74
C GLU A 18 20.36 -24.01 -48.35
N PHE A 19 20.46 -22.68 -48.27
CA PHE A 19 20.29 -22.01 -47.00
C PHE A 19 18.88 -22.32 -46.49
N ILE A 20 18.77 -23.05 -45.38
CA ILE A 20 17.47 -23.35 -44.75
C ILE A 20 16.87 -22.02 -44.28
N LYS A 21 15.92 -21.50 -45.07
CA LYS A 21 15.13 -20.34 -44.69
C LYS A 21 14.10 -20.77 -43.64
N ALA A 22 13.75 -19.85 -42.75
CA ALA A 22 12.59 -20.01 -41.88
C ALA A 22 11.36 -20.40 -42.70
N GLN A 23 10.60 -21.42 -42.27
CA GLN A 23 9.40 -21.88 -42.95
C GLN A 23 8.17 -21.52 -42.12
N ASN A 24 7.19 -20.88 -42.77
CA ASN A 24 5.88 -20.55 -42.20
C ASN A 24 4.83 -21.49 -42.80
N TYR A 25 4.14 -22.23 -41.95
CA TYR A 25 3.06 -23.15 -42.31
C TYR A 25 1.73 -22.53 -41.88
N ASN A 26 0.95 -22.05 -42.86
CA ASN A 26 -0.29 -21.36 -42.60
C ASN A 26 -1.34 -21.60 -43.72
N PRO A 27 -2.47 -22.26 -43.43
CA PRO A 27 -2.77 -23.02 -42.21
C PRO A 27 -2.13 -24.42 -42.24
N ILE A 28 -1.85 -25.00 -41.08
CA ILE A 28 -1.56 -26.44 -40.95
C ILE A 28 -2.87 -27.23 -40.94
N ILE A 29 -3.83 -26.77 -40.12
CA ILE A 29 -5.16 -27.35 -40.01
C ILE A 29 -6.15 -26.30 -39.49
N ASN A 30 -7.41 -26.42 -39.91
CA ASN A 30 -8.51 -25.63 -39.38
C ASN A 30 -9.42 -26.52 -38.53
N TYR A 31 -9.93 -25.97 -37.43
CA TYR A 31 -10.89 -26.60 -36.56
C TYR A 31 -12.25 -25.91 -36.68
N SER A 32 -13.28 -26.70 -36.93
CA SER A 32 -14.65 -26.25 -37.02
C SER A 32 -15.57 -27.29 -36.40
N PHE A 33 -15.98 -27.05 -35.16
CA PHE A 33 -16.89 -27.94 -34.45
C PHE A 33 -18.16 -27.20 -34.06
N ASN A 34 -19.31 -27.74 -34.46
CA ASN A 34 -20.64 -27.12 -34.28
C ASN A 34 -21.38 -27.65 -33.04
N ASP A 35 -20.62 -28.08 -32.03
CA ASP A 35 -21.16 -28.61 -30.77
C ASP A 35 -20.16 -28.34 -29.63
N THR A 36 -20.38 -28.93 -28.47
CA THR A 36 -19.50 -28.88 -27.29
C THR A 36 -18.67 -30.15 -27.19
N PRO A 37 -17.32 -30.06 -27.24
CA PRO A 37 -16.47 -31.24 -27.06
C PRO A 37 -16.68 -31.89 -25.67
N ILE A 38 -16.71 -33.23 -25.63
CA ILE A 38 -16.88 -34.03 -24.42
C ILE A 38 -15.56 -34.11 -23.64
N HIS A 39 -14.46 -34.39 -24.35
CA HIS A 39 -13.13 -34.56 -23.77
C HIS A 39 -12.32 -33.28 -23.87
N GLY A 40 -12.39 -32.59 -25.01
CA GLY A 40 -11.61 -31.40 -25.31
C GLY A 40 -11.20 -31.41 -26.78
N VAL A 41 -10.15 -30.67 -27.13
CA VAL A 41 -9.66 -30.62 -28.50
C VAL A 41 -8.28 -31.26 -28.57
N LYS A 42 -8.21 -32.49 -29.10
CA LYS A 42 -6.95 -33.19 -29.33
C LYS A 42 -6.46 -32.95 -30.75
N ILE A 43 -5.34 -32.25 -30.89
CA ILE A 43 -4.64 -32.01 -32.15
C ILE A 43 -3.53 -33.06 -32.28
N LYS A 44 -3.72 -34.01 -33.20
CA LYS A 44 -2.75 -35.04 -33.55
C LYS A 44 -1.80 -34.48 -34.60
N THR A 45 -0.56 -34.21 -34.18
CA THR A 45 0.46 -33.65 -35.08
C THR A 45 1.20 -34.75 -35.84
N ASN A 46 1.96 -34.35 -36.86
CA ASN A 46 2.96 -35.20 -37.50
C ASN A 46 4.38 -34.86 -37.03
N ILE A 47 4.53 -34.08 -35.96
CA ILE A 47 5.82 -33.75 -35.35
C ILE A 47 6.28 -34.97 -34.55
N PRO A 48 7.45 -35.54 -34.83
CA PRO A 48 7.94 -36.72 -34.12
C PRO A 48 8.32 -36.37 -32.68
N PHE A 49 8.12 -37.34 -31.79
CA PHE A 49 8.62 -37.28 -30.42
C PHE A 49 10.00 -37.94 -30.34
N ILE A 50 11.06 -37.19 -30.69
CA ILE A 50 12.43 -37.70 -30.78
C ILE A 50 13.37 -36.76 -30.04
N ASN A 51 14.36 -37.34 -29.35
CA ASN A 51 15.37 -36.61 -28.59
C ASN A 51 16.17 -35.64 -29.48
N GLN A 52 16.46 -34.45 -28.95
CA GLN A 52 17.24 -33.39 -29.60
C GLN A 52 16.64 -32.88 -30.90
N GLN A 53 15.31 -32.91 -31.02
CA GLN A 53 14.60 -32.40 -32.19
C GLN A 53 13.56 -31.34 -31.83
N ALA A 54 13.43 -30.40 -32.78
CA ALA A 54 12.37 -29.41 -32.93
C ALA A 54 12.26 -28.33 -31.85
N MET A 55 12.18 -27.07 -32.28
CA MET A 55 11.65 -25.97 -31.46
C MET A 55 10.57 -25.20 -32.23
N PRO A 56 9.44 -25.84 -32.56
CA PRO A 56 8.41 -25.20 -33.37
C PRO A 56 7.70 -24.14 -32.54
N THR A 57 7.28 -23.07 -33.22
CA THR A 57 6.31 -22.12 -32.67
C THR A 57 4.96 -22.44 -33.28
N ILE A 58 4.03 -22.90 -32.46
CA ILE A 58 2.64 -23.15 -32.86
C ILE A 58 1.77 -21.98 -32.43
N VAL A 59 0.98 -21.48 -33.37
CA VAL A 59 0.03 -20.39 -33.15
C VAL A 59 -1.38 -20.90 -33.40
N ILE A 60 -2.28 -20.68 -32.45
CA ILE A 60 -3.71 -20.99 -32.58
C ILE A 60 -4.51 -19.70 -32.49
N GLU A 61 -5.27 -19.41 -33.54
CA GLU A 61 -6.05 -18.18 -33.68
C GLU A 61 -7.49 -18.48 -34.06
N GLY A 62 -8.42 -17.77 -33.45
CA GLY A 62 -9.83 -17.96 -33.76
C GLY A 62 -10.76 -17.30 -32.77
N TYR A 63 -11.90 -17.92 -32.53
CA TYR A 63 -12.88 -17.45 -31.58
C TYR A 63 -13.65 -18.61 -30.95
N ASN A 64 -14.13 -18.32 -29.76
CA ASN A 64 -15.10 -19.13 -29.04
C ASN A 64 -16.46 -18.42 -29.11
N TYR A 65 -17.47 -19.07 -29.71
CA TYR A 65 -18.78 -18.46 -29.85
C TYR A 65 -19.51 -18.30 -28.51
N PHE A 66 -19.42 -19.31 -27.61
CA PHE A 66 -20.12 -19.31 -26.33
C PHE A 66 -19.74 -18.14 -25.42
N ASP A 67 -18.45 -17.89 -25.24
CA ASP A 67 -17.98 -16.80 -24.38
C ASP A 67 -17.77 -15.47 -25.16
N GLY A 68 -17.89 -15.48 -26.48
CA GLY A 68 -17.60 -14.31 -27.34
C GLY A 68 -16.13 -13.86 -27.30
N LYS A 69 -15.22 -14.74 -26.87
CA LYS A 69 -13.80 -14.41 -26.63
C LYS A 69 -12.93 -14.78 -27.84
N PRO A 70 -11.97 -13.92 -28.23
CA PRO A 70 -10.97 -14.28 -29.22
C PRO A 70 -10.00 -15.32 -28.66
N ILE A 71 -9.71 -16.34 -29.47
CA ILE A 71 -8.68 -17.35 -29.22
C ILE A 71 -7.38 -16.81 -29.83
N GLY A 72 -6.33 -16.72 -29.01
CA GLY A 72 -5.00 -16.31 -29.45
C GLY A 72 -3.94 -16.92 -28.58
N LEU A 73 -3.41 -18.07 -28.99
CA LEU A 73 -2.39 -18.83 -28.27
C LEU A 73 -1.13 -18.94 -29.11
N ILE A 74 0.04 -18.76 -28.49
CA ILE A 74 1.35 -19.01 -29.10
C ILE A 74 2.17 -19.85 -28.14
N PHE A 75 2.68 -21.00 -28.58
CA PHE A 75 3.44 -21.89 -27.72
C PHE A 75 4.54 -22.61 -28.48
N ASN A 76 5.54 -23.04 -27.72
CA ASN A 76 6.71 -23.74 -28.20
C ASN A 76 7.08 -24.86 -27.20
N TRP A 77 7.90 -25.80 -27.66
CA TRP A 77 8.50 -26.83 -26.83
C TRP A 77 9.81 -27.31 -27.47
N TYR A 78 10.61 -28.04 -26.72
CA TYR A 78 11.77 -28.77 -27.21
C TYR A 78 11.78 -30.17 -26.60
N ILE A 79 12.29 -31.17 -27.32
CA ILE A 79 12.39 -32.54 -26.81
C ILE A 79 13.84 -32.86 -26.49
N TYR A 80 14.12 -33.14 -25.22
CA TYR A 80 15.45 -33.52 -24.75
C TYR A 80 15.32 -34.63 -23.72
N GLU A 81 16.18 -35.64 -23.79
CA GLU A 81 16.17 -36.84 -22.95
C GLU A 81 14.78 -37.53 -22.88
N ASN A 82 14.03 -37.49 -24.00
CA ASN A 82 12.66 -38.01 -24.10
C ASN A 82 11.66 -37.33 -23.13
N GLU A 83 11.90 -36.04 -22.82
CA GLU A 83 10.99 -35.18 -22.06
C GLU A 83 10.70 -33.89 -22.84
N PHE A 84 9.52 -33.31 -22.61
CA PHE A 84 9.19 -31.97 -23.10
C PHE A 84 9.85 -30.93 -22.19
N ILE A 85 10.87 -30.24 -22.69
CA ILE A 85 11.55 -29.15 -22.00
C ILE A 85 11.32 -27.81 -22.71
N ASN A 86 11.70 -26.71 -22.05
CA ASN A 86 11.58 -25.34 -22.59
C ASN A 86 10.20 -25.02 -23.17
N ASN A 87 9.16 -25.67 -22.64
CA ASN A 87 7.80 -25.48 -23.09
C ASN A 87 7.18 -24.26 -22.40
N SER A 88 6.44 -23.49 -23.17
CA SER A 88 5.69 -22.34 -22.68
C SER A 88 4.58 -21.97 -23.64
N ILE A 89 3.51 -21.40 -23.09
CA ILE A 89 2.41 -20.84 -23.86
C ILE A 89 2.19 -19.38 -23.46
N SER A 90 1.81 -18.56 -24.42
CA SER A 90 1.41 -17.18 -24.24
C SER A 90 0.03 -17.02 -24.86
N SER A 91 -0.87 -16.33 -24.15
CA SER A 91 -2.15 -15.91 -24.71
C SER A 91 -2.07 -14.44 -25.10
N PHE A 92 -2.27 -14.14 -26.38
CA PHE A 92 -2.52 -12.79 -26.89
C PHE A 92 -4.00 -12.52 -27.14
N GLY A 93 -4.88 -13.50 -26.89
CA GLY A 93 -6.34 -13.34 -26.81
C GLY A 93 -6.86 -13.31 -25.37
N ALA A 94 -8.19 -13.33 -25.21
CA ALA A 94 -8.87 -13.39 -23.91
C ALA A 94 -9.11 -14.84 -23.41
N TYR A 95 -8.33 -15.79 -23.93
CA TYR A 95 -8.60 -17.22 -23.88
C TYR A 95 -7.39 -17.98 -23.34
N THR A 96 -7.52 -18.61 -22.17
CA THR A 96 -6.42 -19.27 -21.45
C THR A 96 -6.79 -20.70 -21.00
N PRO A 97 -7.08 -21.64 -21.91
CA PRO A 97 -7.39 -23.02 -21.55
C PRO A 97 -6.17 -23.74 -20.98
N GLU A 98 -6.39 -24.85 -20.26
CA GLU A 98 -5.31 -25.78 -19.95
C GLU A 98 -4.85 -26.46 -21.26
N VAL A 99 -3.56 -26.38 -21.58
CA VAL A 99 -2.96 -27.01 -22.75
C VAL A 99 -1.91 -28.03 -22.31
N LYS A 100 -1.98 -29.23 -22.87
CA LYS A 100 -1.05 -30.33 -22.60
C LYS A 100 -0.32 -30.75 -23.87
N LEU A 101 0.93 -31.16 -23.70
CA LEU A 101 1.67 -31.93 -24.70
C LEU A 101 1.73 -33.38 -24.24
N SER A 102 1.70 -34.33 -25.18
CA SER A 102 1.87 -35.75 -24.89
C SER A 102 2.55 -36.45 -26.05
N ASN A 103 3.25 -37.56 -25.75
CA ASN A 103 3.71 -38.49 -26.77
C ASN A 103 2.64 -39.58 -27.00
N GLU A 104 2.03 -39.60 -28.19
CA GLU A 104 1.16 -40.70 -28.65
C GLU A 104 1.76 -41.32 -29.90
N ASN A 105 2.06 -42.63 -29.85
CA ASN A 105 2.62 -43.39 -30.97
C ASN A 105 3.87 -42.77 -31.62
N GLY A 106 4.76 -42.18 -30.80
CA GLY A 106 6.00 -41.56 -31.27
C GLY A 106 5.81 -40.17 -31.89
N LYS A 107 4.64 -39.55 -31.70
CA LYS A 107 4.31 -38.21 -32.21
C LYS A 107 3.83 -37.30 -31.09
N VAL A 108 4.07 -36.00 -31.25
CA VAL A 108 3.56 -34.98 -30.35
C VAL A 108 2.06 -34.81 -30.56
N VAL A 109 1.31 -34.82 -29.47
CA VAL A 109 -0.11 -34.46 -29.43
C VAL A 109 -0.25 -33.19 -28.60
N ILE A 110 -1.00 -32.22 -29.11
CA ILE A 110 -1.40 -31.04 -28.37
C ILE A 110 -2.85 -31.25 -27.93
N PHE A 111 -3.11 -31.15 -26.64
CA PHE A 111 -4.45 -31.30 -26.09
C PHE A 111 -4.88 -30.02 -25.41
N ILE A 112 -5.94 -29.41 -25.94
CA ILE A 112 -6.55 -28.22 -25.36
C ILE A 112 -7.77 -28.71 -24.57
N ASN A 113 -7.72 -28.58 -23.25
CA ASN A 113 -8.83 -28.93 -22.37
C ASN A 113 -9.89 -27.84 -22.45
N ASP A 114 -10.58 -27.78 -23.59
CA ASP A 114 -11.61 -26.80 -23.86
C ASP A 114 -12.90 -27.46 -24.35
N LYS A 115 -13.96 -27.26 -23.57
CA LYS A 115 -15.27 -27.88 -23.74
C LYS A 115 -16.33 -26.81 -23.96
N LYS A 116 -16.05 -25.95 -24.93
CA LYS A 116 -16.90 -24.80 -25.21
C LYS A 116 -17.70 -25.03 -26.48
N TYR A 117 -18.95 -24.60 -26.42
CA TYR A 117 -19.87 -24.70 -27.53
C TYR A 117 -19.36 -23.87 -28.71
N PHE A 118 -19.22 -24.52 -29.87
CA PHE A 118 -19.00 -23.86 -31.15
C PHE A 118 -17.64 -23.13 -31.22
N ASN A 119 -16.57 -23.90 -31.10
CA ASN A 119 -15.19 -23.43 -31.20
C ASN A 119 -14.70 -23.43 -32.65
N ARG A 120 -14.08 -22.32 -33.08
CA ARG A 120 -13.48 -22.16 -34.41
C ARG A 120 -12.07 -21.61 -34.27
N PHE A 121 -11.08 -22.30 -34.81
CA PHE A 121 -9.72 -21.79 -34.85
C PHE A 121 -8.90 -22.37 -36.00
N THR A 122 -7.81 -21.70 -36.34
CA THR A 122 -6.78 -22.17 -37.26
C THR A 122 -5.49 -22.45 -36.48
N VAL A 123 -4.71 -23.40 -36.94
CA VAL A 123 -3.40 -23.73 -36.40
C VAL A 123 -2.35 -23.36 -37.44
N ARG A 124 -1.35 -22.59 -37.03
CA ARG A 124 -0.18 -22.20 -37.83
C ARG A 124 1.09 -22.66 -37.14
N GLY A 125 2.14 -22.88 -37.92
CA GLY A 125 3.46 -23.25 -37.41
C GLY A 125 4.55 -22.39 -38.02
N PHE A 126 5.53 -22.04 -37.20
CA PHE A 126 6.80 -21.48 -37.64
C PHE A 126 7.91 -22.42 -37.19
N ALA A 127 8.82 -22.76 -38.11
CA ALA A 127 10.01 -23.55 -37.82
C ALA A 127 11.22 -22.95 -38.54
N TYR A 128 12.31 -22.73 -37.80
CA TYR A 128 13.60 -22.32 -38.36
C TYR A 128 14.50 -23.54 -38.39
N GLY A 129 14.50 -24.23 -39.54
CA GLY A 129 15.00 -25.60 -39.64
C GLY A 129 16.46 -25.75 -39.23
N MET A 130 16.69 -26.49 -38.15
CA MET A 130 17.92 -27.25 -37.96
C MET A 130 17.66 -28.76 -38.09
N SER A 131 16.42 -29.22 -37.81
CA SER A 131 16.01 -30.64 -37.88
C SER A 131 14.59 -30.88 -38.39
N GLU A 132 13.80 -29.81 -38.57
CA GLU A 132 12.37 -29.86 -38.87
C GLU A 132 12.08 -30.05 -40.37
N GLU A 133 11.26 -31.05 -40.68
CA GLU A 133 10.87 -31.40 -42.05
C GLU A 133 9.48 -30.87 -42.43
N ILE A 134 9.27 -30.54 -43.71
CA ILE A 134 7.97 -30.07 -44.24
C ILE A 134 6.84 -31.06 -43.91
N SER A 135 7.13 -32.35 -43.99
CA SER A 135 6.17 -33.42 -43.71
C SER A 135 5.59 -33.37 -42.29
N TRP A 136 6.33 -32.81 -41.33
CA TRP A 136 5.91 -32.72 -39.93
C TRP A 136 4.75 -31.73 -39.72
N PHE A 137 4.58 -30.75 -40.61
CA PHE A 137 3.55 -29.72 -40.53
C PHE A 137 2.43 -29.92 -41.55
N SER A 138 2.25 -31.18 -41.98
CA SER A 138 1.21 -31.60 -42.92
C SER A 138 0.40 -32.76 -42.34
N ASN A 139 -0.83 -32.96 -42.84
CA ASN A 139 -1.70 -34.09 -42.48
C ASN A 139 -1.95 -34.22 -40.96
N TRP A 140 -2.05 -33.08 -40.26
CA TRP A 140 -2.54 -33.09 -38.88
C TRP A 140 -4.02 -33.43 -38.86
N SER A 141 -4.51 -33.91 -37.74
CA SER A 141 -5.94 -34.14 -37.53
C SER A 141 -6.37 -33.64 -36.16
N ILE A 142 -7.66 -33.35 -36.01
CA ILE A 142 -8.24 -32.90 -34.75
C ILE A 142 -9.42 -33.81 -34.40
N ALA A 143 -9.48 -34.25 -33.15
CA ALA A 143 -10.54 -35.11 -32.65
C ALA A 143 -10.93 -34.74 -31.21
N ASP A 144 -12.21 -34.98 -30.87
CA ASP A 144 -12.70 -34.92 -29.50
C ASP A 144 -12.57 -36.32 -28.87
N GLU A 145 -11.42 -36.56 -28.26
CA GLU A 145 -11.08 -37.84 -27.64
C GLU A 145 -10.16 -37.61 -26.42
N PRO A 146 -10.19 -38.50 -25.41
CA PRO A 146 -9.35 -38.34 -24.23
C PRO A 146 -7.87 -38.48 -24.59
N LEU A 147 -7.01 -37.77 -23.86
CA LEU A 147 -5.56 -37.94 -23.95
C LEU A 147 -5.16 -39.35 -23.48
N SER A 148 -4.35 -40.05 -24.27
CA SER A 148 -3.97 -41.45 -24.01
C SER A 148 -2.47 -41.70 -24.14
N GLY A 149 -1.67 -40.63 -24.22
CA GLY A 149 -0.23 -40.70 -24.42
C GLY A 149 0.59 -40.89 -23.15
N THR A 150 1.90 -40.92 -23.35
CA THR A 150 2.91 -40.91 -22.29
C THR A 150 3.63 -39.56 -22.25
N LYS A 151 4.48 -39.36 -21.23
CA LYS A 151 5.30 -38.14 -21.07
C LYS A 151 4.47 -36.85 -21.17
N THR A 152 3.27 -36.87 -20.58
CA THR A 152 2.33 -35.76 -20.64
C THR A 152 2.81 -34.61 -19.75
N VAL A 153 2.81 -33.39 -20.28
CA VAL A 153 3.10 -32.16 -19.53
C VAL A 153 2.02 -31.12 -19.77
N THR A 154 1.61 -30.40 -18.73
CA THR A 154 0.81 -29.18 -18.85
C THR A 154 1.74 -28.00 -19.15
N ILE A 155 1.49 -27.27 -20.24
CA ILE A 155 2.34 -26.15 -20.65
C ILE A 155 2.02 -24.92 -19.77
N PRO A 156 3.02 -24.30 -19.12
CA PRO A 156 2.80 -23.13 -18.29
C PRO A 156 2.62 -21.87 -19.14
N TYR A 157 1.66 -21.02 -18.75
CA TYR A 157 1.53 -19.69 -19.34
C TYR A 157 2.67 -18.78 -18.90
N LYS A 158 3.42 -18.20 -19.84
CA LYS A 158 4.57 -17.30 -19.61
C LYS A 158 4.44 -15.98 -20.38
N ASN A 159 3.24 -15.40 -20.43
CA ASN A 159 3.02 -14.08 -21.01
C ASN A 159 3.94 -13.03 -20.35
N THR A 160 5.04 -12.66 -21.01
CA THR A 160 5.83 -11.48 -20.64
C THR A 160 5.18 -10.27 -21.30
N VAL A 161 4.21 -9.65 -20.64
CA VAL A 161 3.85 -8.28 -20.97
C VAL A 161 5.00 -7.43 -20.42
N GLY A 162 5.69 -6.68 -21.28
CA GLY A 162 6.73 -5.75 -20.84
C GLY A 162 6.25 -4.95 -19.63
N GLU A 163 6.97 -5.08 -18.52
CA GLU A 163 6.73 -4.40 -17.24
C GLU A 163 5.42 -4.67 -16.47
N LEU A 164 4.84 -5.87 -16.56
CA LEU A 164 4.02 -6.40 -15.44
C LEU A 164 4.36 -7.86 -15.15
N ASN A 165 5.50 -8.07 -14.51
CA ASN A 165 5.79 -9.30 -13.79
C ASN A 165 5.05 -9.20 -12.45
N PHE A 166 4.07 -10.07 -12.21
CA PHE A 166 3.54 -10.32 -10.87
C PHE A 166 4.05 -11.68 -10.38
N PRO A 167 5.29 -11.79 -9.86
CA PRO A 167 5.79 -13.04 -9.29
C PRO A 167 4.98 -13.53 -8.08
N ALA A 168 4.07 -12.70 -7.55
CA ALA A 168 3.18 -13.03 -6.44
C ALA A 168 1.88 -12.20 -6.44
N GLY A 169 1.44 -11.72 -7.61
CA GLY A 169 0.27 -10.85 -7.72
C GLY A 169 -0.84 -11.45 -8.56
N ILE A 170 -1.91 -11.85 -7.88
CA ILE A 170 -3.12 -12.36 -8.52
C ILE A 170 -4.06 -11.17 -8.70
N ILE A 171 -4.39 -10.85 -9.95
CA ILE A 171 -5.68 -10.22 -10.25
C ILE A 171 -6.69 -11.36 -10.19
N THR A 172 -7.47 -11.41 -9.11
CA THR A 172 -8.51 -12.43 -8.96
C THR A 172 -9.59 -12.18 -10.02
N ASN A 173 -10.40 -13.20 -10.35
CA ASN A 173 -11.56 -13.04 -11.25
C ASN A 173 -12.57 -11.97 -10.76
N ASN A 174 -12.46 -11.53 -9.49
CA ASN A 174 -13.28 -10.50 -8.87
C ASN A 174 -12.63 -9.09 -8.89
N GLY A 175 -11.47 -8.94 -9.54
CA GLY A 175 -10.74 -7.67 -9.70
C GLY A 175 -9.95 -7.21 -8.46
N ASN A 176 -9.76 -8.08 -7.46
CA ASN A 176 -8.87 -7.79 -6.33
C ASN A 176 -7.40 -8.06 -6.71
N VAL A 177 -6.48 -7.24 -6.20
CA VAL A 177 -5.03 -7.34 -6.42
C VAL A 177 -4.36 -7.76 -5.11
N GLY A 178 -3.75 -8.95 -5.08
CA GLY A 178 -2.84 -9.35 -4.00
C GLY A 178 -1.38 -9.03 -4.36
N ILE A 179 -0.54 -8.66 -3.40
CA ILE A 179 0.92 -8.60 -3.54
C ILE A 179 1.52 -9.39 -2.37
N GLY A 180 2.14 -10.54 -2.65
CA GLY A 180 2.62 -11.45 -1.59
C GLY A 180 1.51 -12.33 -0.98
N THR A 181 0.32 -12.34 -1.58
CA THR A 181 -0.82 -13.18 -1.22
C THR A 181 -1.59 -13.58 -2.48
N THR A 182 -2.10 -14.81 -2.51
CA THR A 182 -2.89 -15.35 -3.63
C THR A 182 -4.39 -15.27 -3.42
N ASN A 183 -4.85 -15.01 -2.19
CA ASN A 183 -6.26 -14.91 -1.83
C ASN A 183 -6.56 -13.56 -1.15
N PRO A 184 -6.48 -12.42 -1.89
CA PRO A 184 -6.73 -11.11 -1.31
C PRO A 184 -8.18 -10.97 -0.84
N SER A 185 -8.35 -10.61 0.44
CA SER A 185 -9.64 -10.33 1.08
C SER A 185 -10.20 -8.94 0.75
N GLU A 186 -9.33 -8.03 0.28
CA GLU A 186 -9.65 -6.66 -0.12
C GLU A 186 -9.31 -6.37 -1.58
N LYS A 187 -9.76 -5.21 -2.08
CA LYS A 187 -9.46 -4.77 -3.46
C LYS A 187 -7.96 -4.66 -3.72
N LEU A 188 -7.17 -4.26 -2.72
CA LEU A 188 -5.71 -4.29 -2.73
C LEU A 188 -5.23 -4.84 -1.38
N GLU A 189 -4.48 -5.94 -1.39
CA GLU A 189 -3.86 -6.52 -0.18
C GLU A 189 -2.37 -6.75 -0.41
N VAL A 190 -1.52 -6.17 0.45
CA VAL A 190 -0.07 -6.34 0.39
C VAL A 190 0.40 -7.07 1.65
N ASN A 191 0.87 -8.30 1.47
CA ASN A 191 1.52 -9.08 2.52
C ASN A 191 3.03 -8.76 2.52
N GLY A 192 3.38 -7.61 3.07
CA GLY A 192 4.76 -7.10 3.11
C GLY A 192 4.82 -5.58 3.27
N SER A 193 6.02 -5.02 3.14
CA SER A 193 6.24 -3.57 3.22
C SER A 193 5.86 -2.87 1.91
N VAL A 194 5.25 -1.69 2.02
CA VAL A 194 4.98 -0.79 0.88
C VAL A 194 6.01 0.35 0.91
N TYR A 195 6.83 0.45 -0.14
CA TYR A 195 7.79 1.53 -0.31
C TYR A 195 7.34 2.47 -1.45
N SER A 196 7.19 3.76 -1.15
CA SER A 196 6.88 4.80 -2.14
C SER A 196 8.05 5.76 -2.28
N ASN A 197 8.66 5.81 -3.46
CA ASN A 197 9.85 6.62 -3.76
C ASN A 197 9.55 7.86 -4.62
N ALA A 198 8.31 8.36 -4.58
CA ALA A 198 7.90 9.53 -5.33
C ALA A 198 7.72 10.73 -4.40
N ASP A 199 8.17 11.90 -4.84
CA ASP A 199 7.72 13.17 -4.27
C ASP A 199 6.23 13.35 -4.56
N ASN A 200 5.51 13.99 -3.63
CA ASN A 200 4.06 14.14 -3.65
C ASN A 200 3.31 12.79 -3.63
N SER A 201 3.89 11.78 -2.97
CA SER A 201 3.23 10.51 -2.71
C SER A 201 2.18 10.66 -1.60
N TYR A 202 1.07 9.93 -1.77
CA TYR A 202 -0.11 9.98 -0.91
C TYR A 202 -0.65 8.57 -0.68
N ILE A 203 -0.90 8.23 0.59
CA ILE A 203 -1.75 7.10 0.96
C ILE A 203 -2.94 7.68 1.70
N GLY A 204 -4.14 7.54 1.11
CA GLY A 204 -5.36 8.15 1.62
C GLY A 204 -6.50 7.17 1.77
N ILE A 205 -7.36 7.45 2.76
CA ILE A 205 -8.71 6.89 2.83
C ILE A 205 -9.67 8.00 2.41
N ASP A 206 -10.24 7.86 1.23
CA ASP A 206 -11.21 8.80 0.66
C ASP A 206 -12.58 8.12 0.56
N ALA A 207 -13.62 8.87 0.91
CA ALA A 207 -14.97 8.56 0.49
C ALA A 207 -15.56 9.81 -0.17
N GLN A 208 -15.85 9.74 -1.47
CA GLN A 208 -16.53 10.78 -2.26
C GLN A 208 -15.71 12.07 -2.50
N GLY A 209 -14.38 12.00 -2.53
CA GLY A 209 -13.51 13.16 -2.80
C GLY A 209 -13.08 13.93 -1.55
N GLU A 210 -13.51 13.48 -0.38
CA GLU A 210 -13.15 14.03 0.92
C GLU A 210 -12.10 13.12 1.56
N SER A 211 -10.84 13.53 1.50
CA SER A 211 -9.75 12.81 2.17
C SER A 211 -9.98 12.82 3.68
N ARG A 212 -10.43 11.70 4.25
CA ARG A 212 -10.77 11.60 5.69
C ARG A 212 -9.51 11.47 6.53
N LEU A 213 -8.50 10.76 6.03
CA LEU A 213 -7.20 10.57 6.65
C LEU A 213 -6.17 10.24 5.57
N GLY A 214 -5.00 10.85 5.66
CA GLY A 214 -3.91 10.53 4.74
C GLY A 214 -2.52 10.73 5.32
N ILE A 215 -1.57 9.97 4.77
CA ILE A 215 -0.13 10.15 4.97
C ILE A 215 0.42 10.75 3.69
N VAL A 216 0.97 11.96 3.78
CA VAL A 216 1.45 12.73 2.64
C VAL A 216 2.95 12.96 2.78
N LYS A 217 3.71 12.69 1.71
CA LYS A 217 5.08 13.21 1.52
C LYS A 217 5.02 14.25 0.40
N LYS A 218 5.13 15.52 0.75
CA LYS A 218 5.12 16.64 -0.21
C LYS A 218 6.51 17.25 -0.30
N GLY A 219 6.97 17.61 -1.50
CA GLY A 219 8.27 18.28 -1.67
C GLY A 219 8.41 19.48 -0.72
N GLY A 220 9.50 19.53 0.04
CA GLY A 220 9.77 20.56 1.06
C GLY A 220 9.14 20.33 2.44
N PHE A 221 8.32 19.28 2.61
CA PHE A 221 7.71 18.90 3.88
C PHE A 221 8.05 17.44 4.23
N GLY A 222 8.22 17.15 5.52
CA GLY A 222 8.34 15.77 6.02
C GLY A 222 7.03 14.97 5.83
N PRO A 223 6.98 13.69 6.22
CA PRO A 223 5.72 12.94 6.27
C PRO A 223 4.73 13.64 7.22
N VAL A 224 3.53 13.94 6.71
CA VAL A 224 2.46 14.58 7.48
C VAL A 224 1.26 13.64 7.57
N ILE A 225 0.67 13.56 8.76
CA ILE A 225 -0.67 12.99 8.97
C ILE A 225 -1.66 14.15 8.85
N SER A 226 -2.57 14.07 7.88
CA SER A 226 -3.58 15.11 7.65
C SER A 226 -4.99 14.53 7.60
N SER A 227 -5.96 15.36 7.98
CA SER A 227 -7.39 15.11 7.82
C SER A 227 -8.01 16.18 6.93
N GLY A 228 -9.18 15.91 6.34
CA GLY A 228 -9.94 16.89 5.57
C GLY A 228 -10.38 18.09 6.43
N SER A 229 -10.74 19.20 5.78
CA SER A 229 -11.03 20.49 6.41
C SER A 229 -12.13 20.46 7.49
N ASN A 230 -12.98 19.45 7.48
CA ASN A 230 -14.10 19.27 8.41
C ASN A 230 -13.91 18.10 9.38
N TYR A 231 -12.76 17.42 9.35
CA TYR A 231 -12.52 16.22 10.13
C TYR A 231 -11.37 16.45 11.12
N PRO A 232 -11.59 16.22 12.43
CA PRO A 232 -10.51 16.25 13.40
C PRO A 232 -9.56 15.05 13.19
N ILE A 233 -8.31 15.20 13.63
CA ILE A 233 -7.41 14.05 13.81
C ILE A 233 -7.70 13.45 15.17
N ILE A 234 -8.09 12.17 15.23
CA ILE A 234 -8.38 11.49 16.48
C ILE A 234 -7.51 10.24 16.61
N LEU A 235 -6.77 10.15 17.72
CA LEU A 235 -6.03 8.99 18.15
C LEU A 235 -6.77 8.33 19.31
N GLY A 236 -6.95 7.03 19.23
CA GLY A 236 -7.69 6.27 20.23
C GLY A 236 -7.40 4.78 20.12
N SER A 237 -8.03 4.01 20.99
CA SER A 237 -7.92 2.56 20.98
C SER A 237 -9.29 1.92 20.86
N TRP A 238 -9.28 0.68 20.39
CA TRP A 238 -10.44 -0.20 20.42
C TRP A 238 -10.25 -1.29 21.47
N ASN A 239 -11.36 -1.84 21.94
CA ASN A 239 -11.34 -2.86 23.00
C ASN A 239 -11.07 -4.27 22.46
N THR A 240 -10.98 -4.42 21.13
CA THR A 240 -10.69 -5.69 20.45
C THR A 240 -9.63 -5.48 19.35
N PRO A 241 -8.89 -6.53 18.96
CA PRO A 241 -7.82 -6.43 17.95
C PRO A 241 -8.32 -6.12 16.53
N ASP A 242 -9.59 -6.37 16.23
CA ASP A 242 -10.16 -6.24 14.90
C ASP A 242 -10.66 -4.81 14.62
N ILE A 243 -9.81 -3.98 14.04
CA ILE A 243 -10.11 -2.58 13.71
C ILE A 243 -11.30 -2.45 12.75
N ARG A 244 -11.56 -3.44 11.88
CA ARG A 244 -12.60 -3.35 10.83
C ARG A 244 -14.00 -3.45 11.43
N ASN A 245 -14.25 -4.44 12.27
CA ASN A 245 -15.55 -4.62 12.94
C ASN A 245 -15.85 -3.51 13.96
N ASN A 246 -14.80 -2.86 14.43
CA ASN A 246 -14.88 -1.77 15.39
C ASN A 246 -15.40 -0.45 14.79
N ILE A 247 -15.07 -0.12 13.53
CA ILE A 247 -15.55 1.09 12.84
C ILE A 247 -17.10 1.15 12.79
N LEU A 248 -17.77 0.00 12.74
CA LEU A 248 -19.22 -0.12 12.61
C LEU A 248 -19.96 -0.22 13.96
N SER A 249 -19.26 -0.49 15.06
CA SER A 249 -19.87 -0.84 16.36
C SER A 249 -19.79 0.26 17.42
N GLY A 250 -19.16 1.40 17.13
CA GLY A 250 -19.16 2.58 18.01
C GLY A 250 -18.32 2.48 19.28
N ASN A 251 -17.48 1.44 19.43
CA ASN A 251 -16.69 1.17 20.64
C ASN A 251 -15.33 1.87 20.68
N PHE A 252 -15.19 3.05 20.07
CA PHE A 252 -13.92 3.77 20.00
C PHE A 252 -13.66 4.54 21.30
N LYS A 253 -12.51 4.30 21.92
CA LYS A 253 -12.04 5.10 23.06
C LYS A 253 -11.03 6.14 22.58
N GLU A 254 -11.45 7.39 22.55
CA GLU A 254 -10.60 8.53 22.23
C GLU A 254 -9.54 8.79 23.31
N HIS A 255 -8.29 9.03 22.89
CA HIS A 255 -7.18 9.42 23.75
C HIS A 255 -6.68 10.83 23.43
N LEU A 256 -6.53 11.19 22.16
CA LEU A 256 -6.12 12.53 21.72
C LEU A 256 -6.97 12.95 20.52
N ARG A 257 -7.45 14.18 20.52
CA ARG A 257 -8.12 14.79 19.37
C ARG A 257 -7.51 16.14 19.08
N ILE A 258 -7.28 16.43 17.81
CA ILE A 258 -6.90 17.74 17.29
C ILE A 258 -8.06 18.19 16.39
N ASN A 259 -8.79 19.20 16.84
CA ASN A 259 -9.90 19.78 16.10
C ASN A 259 -9.41 20.65 14.94
N THR A 260 -10.30 20.92 13.99
CA THR A 260 -9.99 21.71 12.79
C THR A 260 -9.63 23.16 13.09
N ASN A 261 -10.01 23.68 14.26
CA ASN A 261 -9.61 24.99 14.77
C ASN A 261 -8.24 24.99 15.48
N GLY A 262 -7.55 23.85 15.53
CA GLY A 262 -6.24 23.68 16.18
C GLY A 262 -6.30 23.32 17.66
N ASN A 263 -7.48 23.33 18.30
CA ASN A 263 -7.59 22.94 19.71
C ASN A 263 -7.36 21.43 19.87
N ALA A 264 -6.53 21.06 20.83
CA ALA A 264 -6.26 19.67 21.17
C ALA A 264 -6.90 19.28 22.51
N SER A 265 -7.46 18.07 22.60
CA SER A 265 -7.94 17.47 23.85
C SER A 265 -7.25 16.14 24.09
N LEU A 266 -6.67 15.97 25.28
CA LEU A 266 -6.05 14.73 25.75
C LEU A 266 -6.93 14.11 26.85
N GLN A 267 -7.42 12.90 26.60
CA GLN A 267 -8.19 12.10 27.56
C GLN A 267 -7.23 11.30 28.43
N GLY A 268 -6.71 11.92 29.49
CA GLY A 268 -5.77 11.27 30.41
C GLY A 268 -4.82 12.26 31.09
N LYS A 269 -3.63 11.77 31.45
CA LYS A 269 -2.57 12.58 32.05
C LYS A 269 -1.58 13.03 30.97
N LEU A 270 -1.12 14.27 31.07
CA LEU A 270 0.01 14.79 30.30
C LEU A 270 1.27 14.70 31.14
N GLU A 271 2.20 13.82 30.76
CA GLU A 271 3.55 13.79 31.32
C GLU A 271 4.50 14.52 30.36
N ALA A 272 5.18 15.54 30.85
CA ALA A 272 6.08 16.37 30.05
C ALA A 272 7.31 16.75 30.89
N LYS A 273 8.47 16.87 30.22
CA LYS A 273 9.69 17.40 30.84
C LYS A 273 9.61 18.92 31.03
N GLU A 274 8.92 19.60 30.13
CA GLU A 274 8.74 21.05 30.12
C GLU A 274 7.38 21.39 29.50
N ILE A 275 6.70 22.37 30.08
CA ILE A 275 5.48 22.97 29.52
C ILE A 275 5.70 24.48 29.46
N LYS A 276 5.68 25.04 28.26
CA LYS A 276 5.80 26.50 28.01
C LYS A 276 4.49 27.05 27.50
N VAL A 277 3.88 27.97 28.25
CA VAL A 277 2.68 28.71 27.85
C VAL A 277 3.11 30.07 27.28
N THR A 278 2.76 30.37 26.03
CA THR A 278 3.41 31.45 25.26
C THR A 278 2.66 32.79 25.25
N THR A 279 1.34 32.79 25.41
CA THR A 279 0.49 33.99 25.20
C THR A 279 -0.11 34.55 26.48
N THR A 280 0.51 34.33 27.64
CA THR A 280 -0.04 34.79 28.92
C THR A 280 0.64 36.11 29.36
N PRO A 281 -0.12 37.18 29.65
CA PRO A 281 0.43 38.45 30.15
C PRO A 281 1.10 38.30 31.52
N THR A 282 2.05 39.18 31.89
CA THR A 282 2.75 39.13 33.19
C THR A 282 1.95 39.80 34.32
N ALA A 283 2.34 39.57 35.57
CA ALA A 283 1.72 40.19 36.75
C ALA A 283 2.38 41.50 37.20
N ASP A 284 3.47 41.93 36.54
CA ASP A 284 4.35 43.02 37.00
C ASP A 284 3.65 44.38 37.17
N PHE A 285 2.45 44.53 36.62
CA PHE A 285 1.61 45.72 36.79
C PHE A 285 1.31 46.04 38.26
N VAL A 286 1.44 45.07 39.18
CA VAL A 286 1.30 45.25 40.63
C VAL A 286 2.34 46.24 41.19
N PHE A 287 3.47 46.42 40.50
CA PHE A 287 4.54 47.34 40.90
C PHE A 287 4.43 48.73 40.28
N GLU A 288 3.41 49.00 39.46
CA GLU A 288 3.20 50.33 38.89
C GLU A 288 2.69 51.32 39.94
N ASP A 289 3.12 52.59 39.86
CA ASP A 289 2.69 53.65 40.81
C ASP A 289 1.17 53.89 40.81
N THR A 290 0.49 53.50 39.74
CA THR A 290 -0.96 53.61 39.56
C THR A 290 -1.72 52.43 40.17
N TYR A 291 -1.04 51.35 40.54
CA TYR A 291 -1.66 50.16 41.09
C TYR A 291 -2.16 50.40 42.51
N GLN A 292 -3.45 50.12 42.74
CA GLN A 292 -4.07 50.25 44.05
C GLN A 292 -3.99 48.93 44.79
N LEU A 293 -2.97 48.78 45.63
CA LEU A 293 -2.81 47.63 46.50
C LEU A 293 -4.07 47.47 47.39
N PRO A 294 -4.74 46.29 47.37
CA PRO A 294 -5.92 46.09 48.19
C PRO A 294 -5.66 46.34 49.69
N ASN A 295 -6.66 46.80 50.42
CA ASN A 295 -6.52 46.88 51.89
C ASN A 295 -6.68 45.48 52.50
N LEU A 296 -5.77 45.08 53.40
CA LEU A 296 -5.82 43.81 54.12
C LEU A 296 -7.16 43.57 54.85
N ALA A 297 -7.81 44.61 55.38
CA ALA A 297 -9.13 44.48 56.00
C ALA A 297 -10.22 44.06 54.99
N SER A 298 -10.12 44.55 53.75
CA SER A 298 -11.01 44.18 52.65
C SER A 298 -10.76 42.74 52.19
N VAL A 299 -9.48 42.36 52.08
CA VAL A 299 -9.05 41.00 51.75
C VAL A 299 -9.53 40.01 52.82
N GLU A 300 -9.38 40.33 54.10
CA GLU A 300 -9.86 39.50 55.22
C GLU A 300 -11.38 39.31 55.15
N LYS A 301 -12.12 40.39 54.91
CA LYS A 301 -13.58 40.33 54.73
C LYS A 301 -13.96 39.41 53.58
N HIS A 302 -13.30 39.56 52.42
CA HIS A 302 -13.53 38.70 51.26
C HIS A 302 -13.27 37.22 51.58
N ILE A 303 -12.15 36.89 52.22
CA ILE A 303 -11.82 35.52 52.59
C ILE A 303 -12.86 34.95 53.57
N LYS A 304 -13.31 35.74 54.56
CA LYS A 304 -14.35 35.30 55.52
C LYS A 304 -15.66 34.97 54.81
N GLU A 305 -16.07 35.79 53.86
CA GLU A 305 -17.34 35.68 53.11
C GLU A 305 -17.29 34.63 51.98
N LYS A 306 -16.20 34.59 51.21
CA LYS A 306 -16.10 33.82 49.96
C LYS A 306 -15.24 32.56 50.05
N LYS A 307 -14.43 32.43 51.11
CA LYS A 307 -13.55 31.26 51.37
C LYS A 307 -12.48 31.01 50.29
N HIS A 308 -12.13 32.00 49.49
CA HIS A 308 -11.00 32.00 48.58
C HIS A 308 -10.39 33.40 48.47
N LEU A 309 -9.23 33.52 47.83
CA LEU A 309 -8.60 34.82 47.58
C LEU A 309 -9.36 35.61 46.51
N PRO A 310 -9.33 36.97 46.57
CA PRO A 310 -9.83 37.79 45.49
C PRO A 310 -9.22 37.37 44.13
N GLU A 311 -10.02 37.45 43.06
CA GLU A 311 -9.65 37.18 41.66
C GLU A 311 -9.29 35.71 41.34
N ILE A 312 -9.00 34.89 42.35
CA ILE A 312 -8.89 33.45 42.23
C ILE A 312 -10.29 32.84 42.28
N ALA A 313 -10.61 31.98 41.30
CA ALA A 313 -11.89 31.29 41.28
C ALA A 313 -12.07 30.38 42.50
N SER A 314 -13.31 30.13 42.89
CA SER A 314 -13.62 29.20 43.97
C SER A 314 -13.30 27.74 43.56
N ALA A 315 -13.08 26.87 44.54
CA ALA A 315 -12.86 25.45 44.27
C ALA A 315 -14.03 24.79 43.53
N ALA A 316 -15.27 25.24 43.80
CA ALA A 316 -16.47 24.74 43.12
C ALA A 316 -16.50 25.13 41.64
N GLU A 317 -16.12 26.37 41.30
CA GLU A 317 -16.01 26.83 39.92
C GLU A 317 -14.91 26.07 39.17
N MET A 318 -13.73 25.92 39.79
CA MET A 318 -12.60 25.19 39.19
C MET A 318 -12.92 23.71 38.92
N GLN A 319 -13.68 23.04 39.79
CA GLN A 319 -14.10 21.65 39.59
C GLN A 319 -15.10 21.50 38.44
N LYS A 320 -15.97 22.50 38.25
CA LYS A 320 -17.02 22.48 37.24
C LYS A 320 -16.50 22.87 35.85
N GLU A 321 -15.68 23.91 35.78
CA GLU A 321 -15.28 24.55 34.53
C GLU A 321 -13.84 24.21 34.10
N GLY A 322 -13.06 23.61 35.00
CA GLY A 322 -11.63 23.39 34.82
C GLY A 322 -10.82 24.65 35.18
N VAL A 323 -9.51 24.57 34.93
CA VAL A 323 -8.57 25.66 35.25
C VAL A 323 -7.70 25.94 34.03
N ASN A 324 -7.71 27.18 33.55
CA ASN A 324 -6.68 27.64 32.62
C ASN A 324 -5.38 27.82 33.39
N ILE A 325 -4.39 26.95 33.11
CA ILE A 325 -3.11 26.95 33.82
C ILE A 325 -2.35 28.27 33.65
N GLY A 326 -2.43 28.93 32.48
CA GLY A 326 -1.76 30.21 32.23
C GLY A 326 -2.34 31.30 33.12
N ASP A 327 -3.65 31.53 33.00
CA ASP A 327 -4.34 32.58 33.77
C ASP A 327 -4.24 32.34 35.28
N PHE A 328 -4.31 31.08 35.71
CA PHE A 328 -4.18 30.73 37.12
C PHE A 328 -2.77 31.02 37.65
N GLN A 329 -1.71 30.67 36.93
CA GLN A 329 -0.33 30.97 37.33
C GLN A 329 -0.07 32.47 37.43
N ILE A 330 -0.64 33.28 36.54
CA ILE A 330 -0.50 34.74 36.60
C ILE A 330 -1.23 35.34 37.78
N LYS A 331 -2.47 34.90 38.05
CA LYS A 331 -3.18 35.34 39.24
C LYS A 331 -2.45 34.93 40.52
N LEU A 332 -1.83 33.75 40.56
CA LEU A 332 -0.98 33.36 41.68
C LEU A 332 0.25 34.26 41.81
N LEU A 333 0.93 34.57 40.70
CA LEU A 333 2.07 35.50 40.70
C LEU A 333 1.66 36.88 41.21
N GLN A 334 0.53 37.42 40.74
CA GLN A 334 -0.04 38.67 41.24
C GLN A 334 -0.23 38.66 42.76
N LYS A 335 -0.75 37.57 43.34
CA LYS A 335 -0.90 37.45 44.80
C LYS A 335 0.41 37.32 45.54
N ILE A 336 1.43 36.70 44.95
CA ILE A 336 2.78 36.65 45.51
C ILE A 336 3.40 38.05 45.54
N GLU A 337 3.21 38.85 44.48
CA GLU A 337 3.72 40.22 44.38
C GLU A 337 3.01 41.16 45.35
N GLU A 338 1.67 41.10 45.43
CA GLU A 338 0.88 41.83 46.45
C GLU A 338 1.34 41.47 47.88
N LEU A 339 1.54 40.17 48.15
CA LEU A 339 2.07 39.69 49.44
C LEU A 339 3.47 40.24 49.73
N THR A 340 4.31 40.33 48.71
CA THR A 340 5.65 40.92 48.82
C THR A 340 5.58 42.39 49.20
N LEU A 341 4.67 43.17 48.60
CA LEU A 341 4.43 44.57 48.96
C LEU A 341 3.95 44.72 50.41
N TYR A 342 2.97 43.90 50.86
CA TYR A 342 2.56 43.91 52.27
C TYR A 342 3.71 43.56 53.21
N SER A 343 4.57 42.60 52.85
CA SER A 343 5.71 42.20 53.66
C SER A 343 6.77 43.30 53.75
N ILE A 344 7.01 44.06 52.68
CA ILE A 344 7.91 45.21 52.67
C ILE A 344 7.39 46.29 53.62
N GLU A 345 6.11 46.63 53.50
CA GLU A 345 5.47 47.62 54.37
C GLU A 345 5.48 47.17 55.84
N GLN A 346 5.15 45.91 56.11
CA GLN A 346 5.21 45.35 57.47
C GLN A 346 6.62 45.40 58.06
N ASN A 347 7.66 45.09 57.27
CA ASN A 347 9.05 45.18 57.73
C ASN A 347 9.46 46.63 58.05
N LYS A 348 9.00 47.59 57.25
CA LYS A 348 9.22 49.02 57.52
C LYS A 348 8.59 49.43 58.86
N GLN A 349 7.33 49.06 59.08
CA GLN A 349 6.64 49.31 60.34
C GLN A 349 7.35 48.64 61.53
N ASN A 350 7.84 47.41 61.38
CA ASN A 350 8.58 46.70 62.43
C ASN A 350 9.88 47.44 62.80
N LYS A 351 10.62 47.96 61.82
CA LYS A 351 11.84 48.76 62.08
C LYS A 351 11.51 50.05 62.81
N GLU A 352 10.47 50.76 62.38
CA GLU A 352 10.00 51.98 63.05
C GLU A 352 9.57 51.70 64.49
N GLN A 353 8.89 50.57 64.74
CA GLN A 353 8.52 50.13 66.07
C GLN A 353 9.76 49.80 66.92
N GLN A 354 10.76 49.09 66.38
CA GLN A 354 12.01 48.78 67.08
C GLN A 354 12.79 50.03 67.46
N GLU A 355 12.93 51.00 66.55
CA GLU A 355 13.57 52.28 66.85
C GLU A 355 12.82 53.04 67.96
N ARG A 356 11.49 52.99 67.94
CA ARG A 356 10.67 53.61 68.99
C ARG A 356 10.84 52.91 70.33
N ILE A 357 10.93 51.57 70.34
CA ILE A 357 11.20 50.78 71.55
C ILE A 357 12.56 51.17 72.13
N LEU A 358 13.63 51.22 71.33
CA LEU A 358 14.97 51.62 71.79
C LEU A 358 14.97 53.03 72.40
N LYS A 359 14.29 53.99 71.76
CA LYS A 359 14.14 55.36 72.30
C LYS A 359 13.40 55.37 73.64
N LEU A 360 12.35 54.57 73.78
CA LEU A 360 11.58 54.45 75.03
C LEU A 360 12.42 53.79 76.13
N GLU A 361 13.19 52.75 75.82
CA GLU A 361 14.10 52.08 76.77
C GLU A 361 15.18 53.04 77.30
N GLU A 362 15.76 53.87 76.43
CA GLU A 362 16.74 54.88 76.81
C GLU A 362 16.12 55.96 77.73
N GLN A 363 14.90 56.41 77.42
CA GLN A 363 14.15 57.35 78.27
C GLN A 363 13.88 56.75 79.66
N VAL A 364 13.43 55.50 79.72
CA VAL A 364 13.21 54.78 81.00
C VAL A 364 14.51 54.66 81.79
N LYS A 365 15.63 54.30 81.15
CA LYS A 365 16.94 54.20 81.83
C LYS A 365 17.40 55.53 82.44
N THR A 366 17.19 56.62 81.70
CA THR A 366 17.54 57.98 82.14
C THR A 366 16.69 58.43 83.33
N LEU A 367 15.41 58.02 83.39
CA LEU A 367 14.52 58.30 84.51
C LEU A 367 14.84 57.48 85.77
N LEU A 368 15.39 56.27 85.62
CA LEU A 368 15.77 55.39 86.73
C LEU A 368 17.14 55.70 87.37
N HIS A 369 18.00 56.50 86.71
CA HIS A 369 19.33 56.89 87.21
C HIS A 369 19.38 58.34 87.73
N LYS A 370 18.22 58.99 87.88
CA LYS A 370 18.02 60.20 88.68
C LYS A 370 17.42 59.82 90.01
#